data_AF-A0AA92TJV1-F1
#
_entry.id   AF-A0AA92TJV1-F1
#
_cell.length_a   1.000
_cell.length_b   1.000
_cell.length_c   1.000
_cell.angle_alpha   90.00
_cell.angle_beta   90.00
_cell.angle_gamma   90.00
#
_symmetry.space_group_name_H-M   'P 1'
#
loop_
_entity.id
_entity.type
_entity.pdbx_description
1 polymer ?
#
loop_
_entity_poly.entity_id
_entity_poly.type
_entity_poly.pdbx_seq_one_letter_code
_entity_poly.pdbx_strand_id
1 'polypeptide(L)'
;MKKLLLSLLAVMISFTALAQTKGDKLTINLKNGTSQVWDLTADGQAPVSKITHSADGKVGFVMTGLEDYGAFETYDINDINNISFSIYHESEVGDVNLADPSATEKTKRLYKYLQLNYGSKTISSVIANVNWNTQEADKIYRATGKYPAMNCYDFIHIYVPKQDSNGWINYNDITPVTNWADQGGLVSLMWHFNVPKTESTVPGTDGSGVTCTPSETSFKAANVFTAGSWENKWFYQEMDKVVEVLQKLQDAGVVAIWRPFHEAAGNACLKSGASWGKSWFWWGYDGAETYKKLWQTMFDYFQNKGIHNLIWAWTTQNYNGDANTYNNDADWYPGDKYVDIIGRDLYGYDATKQAQEFKEIQTRYPGKLIALAECGTDANNNTATAGIDEAWNAGAKWSFFMPWYGSNMPSNDWWKAAMNSKNVITRDQVNLNANYVEESAVDAVKNMGIGTNFGNCTDVVAMGMNMNSNSVTDFEKAWGQVPTTKPMVDFLKKNGFNSVRIPVTWFQHMKEDGTVDEAWMNRIQEIVDYVIDNGMYCILNVHHDTGADDKDVKHWIKLMKPTIRRTRRSLNISGPRLPPVSRTTTIIWCSKVTTRCLMPTTPGMHQRAQAAIRV
;
A
#
# COMPACT_ATOMS: atom_id res chain seq x y z
N MET A 1 6.10 21.22 -26.54
CA MET A 1 7.41 20.95 -27.18
C MET A 1 8.43 20.33 -26.21
N LYS A 2 9.17 21.09 -25.38
CA LYS A 2 10.34 20.52 -24.65
C LYS A 2 10.06 19.62 -23.42
N LYS A 3 8.91 19.75 -22.75
CA LYS A 3 8.60 18.93 -21.55
C LYS A 3 8.30 17.47 -21.86
N LEU A 4 7.51 17.20 -22.92
CA LEU A 4 7.25 15.83 -23.38
C LEU A 4 8.47 15.23 -24.09
N LEU A 5 9.25 16.05 -24.82
CA LEU A 5 10.48 15.61 -25.48
C LEU A 5 11.54 15.12 -24.49
N LEU A 6 11.69 15.74 -23.31
CA LEU A 6 12.63 15.26 -22.28
C LEU A 6 12.15 13.96 -21.60
N SER A 7 10.84 13.77 -21.46
CA SER A 7 10.26 12.51 -20.97
C SER A 7 10.48 11.37 -21.96
N LEU A 8 10.42 11.66 -23.27
CA LEU A 8 10.67 10.70 -24.35
C LEU A 8 12.16 10.44 -24.61
N LEU A 9 13.04 11.45 -24.42
CA LEU A 9 14.49 11.26 -24.59
C LEU A 9 15.10 10.34 -23.53
N ALA A 10 14.48 10.24 -22.35
CA ALA A 10 14.90 9.32 -21.29
C ALA A 10 14.47 7.86 -21.52
N VAL A 11 13.57 7.60 -22.49
CA VAL A 11 12.97 6.28 -22.74
C VAL A 11 13.37 5.76 -24.13
N MET A 12 14.63 5.96 -24.53
CA MET A 12 15.26 5.24 -25.65
C MET A 12 15.87 3.92 -25.14
N ILE A 13 15.11 3.15 -24.36
CA ILE A 13 15.51 1.80 -23.95
C ILE A 13 15.00 0.86 -25.05
N SER A 14 15.91 0.11 -25.67
CA SER A 14 15.53 -1.04 -26.49
C SER A 14 14.79 -2.00 -25.57
N PHE A 15 13.51 -2.26 -25.83
CA PHE A 15 12.72 -3.24 -25.08
C PHE A 15 13.33 -4.63 -25.31
N THR A 16 14.30 -5.02 -24.49
CA THR A 16 14.89 -6.36 -24.54
C THR A 16 13.93 -7.32 -23.85
N ALA A 17 13.66 -8.44 -24.53
CA ALA A 17 12.56 -9.37 -24.32
C ALA A 17 12.61 -10.21 -23.02
N LEU A 18 13.21 -9.70 -21.93
CA LEU A 18 13.33 -10.43 -20.66
C LEU A 18 12.82 -9.63 -19.45
N ALA A 19 12.37 -8.39 -19.62
CA ALA A 19 11.77 -7.58 -18.56
C ALA A 19 10.25 -7.43 -18.65
N GLN A 20 9.61 -7.85 -19.74
CA GLN A 20 8.18 -7.64 -19.94
C GLN A 20 7.40 -8.91 -19.60
N THR A 21 6.29 -8.80 -18.86
CA THR A 21 5.46 -9.97 -18.49
C THR A 21 4.01 -9.83 -18.97
N LYS A 22 3.29 -10.96 -19.04
CA LYS A 22 1.93 -11.00 -19.60
C LYS A 22 1.01 -10.01 -18.87
N GLY A 23 0.52 -8.98 -19.57
CA GLY A 23 -0.34 -7.94 -19.00
C GLY A 23 0.26 -6.52 -19.02
N ASP A 24 1.52 -6.37 -19.41
CA ASP A 24 2.15 -5.06 -19.62
C ASP A 24 1.46 -4.26 -20.72
N LYS A 25 1.05 -3.03 -20.39
CA LYS A 25 0.32 -2.14 -21.30
C LYS A 25 0.92 -0.76 -21.33
N LEU A 26 0.82 -0.10 -22.47
CA LEU A 26 1.05 1.34 -22.63
C LEU A 26 -0.28 2.01 -22.96
N THR A 27 -0.64 3.07 -22.25
CA THR A 27 -1.84 3.87 -22.55
C THR A 27 -1.44 5.28 -22.98
N ILE A 28 -1.94 5.70 -24.13
CA ILE A 28 -1.82 7.07 -24.63
C ILE A 28 -3.12 7.78 -24.30
N ASN A 29 -3.05 8.81 -23.46
CA ASN A 29 -4.20 9.65 -23.14
C ASN A 29 -4.13 10.90 -24.00
N LEU A 30 -5.15 11.11 -24.83
CA LEU A 30 -5.27 12.26 -25.72
C LEU A 30 -6.01 13.42 -25.01
N LYS A 31 -5.74 14.66 -25.44
CA LYS A 31 -6.34 15.88 -24.87
C LYS A 31 -7.84 15.98 -25.10
N ASN A 32 -8.37 15.27 -26.09
CA ASN A 32 -9.80 15.16 -26.33
C ASN A 32 -10.51 14.21 -25.33
N GLY A 33 -9.77 13.62 -24.38
CA GLY A 33 -10.30 12.71 -23.36
C GLY A 33 -10.37 11.25 -23.78
N THR A 34 -9.92 10.90 -25.00
CA THR A 34 -9.83 9.50 -25.45
C THR A 34 -8.49 8.87 -25.08
N SER A 35 -8.50 7.54 -24.90
CA SER A 35 -7.31 6.78 -24.55
C SER A 35 -7.13 5.60 -25.50
N GLN A 36 -5.88 5.31 -25.86
CA GLN A 36 -5.50 4.16 -26.68
C GLN A 36 -4.53 3.28 -25.92
N VAL A 37 -4.77 1.97 -25.92
CA VAL A 37 -4.02 1.00 -25.12
C VAL A 37 -3.28 0.05 -26.06
N TRP A 38 -1.98 -0.12 -25.81
CA TRP A 38 -1.06 -0.94 -26.56
C TRP A 38 -0.49 -2.03 -25.68
N ASP A 39 -0.60 -3.28 -26.10
CA ASP A 39 0.02 -4.40 -25.40
C ASP A 39 1.53 -4.43 -25.65
N LEU A 40 2.28 -4.68 -24.59
CA LEU A 40 3.73 -4.81 -24.64
C LEU A 40 4.18 -6.28 -24.66
N THR A 41 3.28 -7.27 -24.46
CA THR A 41 3.65 -8.69 -24.27
C THR A 41 2.88 -9.74 -25.09
N ALA A 42 2.27 -9.34 -26.21
CA ALA A 42 1.73 -10.27 -27.21
C ALA A 42 0.59 -11.21 -26.74
N ASP A 43 -0.47 -10.69 -26.12
CA ASP A 43 -1.67 -11.49 -25.84
C ASP A 43 -2.53 -11.66 -27.11
N GLY A 44 -2.02 -12.43 -28.08
CA GLY A 44 -2.70 -12.68 -29.37
C GLY A 44 -2.55 -11.59 -30.44
N GLN A 45 -1.79 -10.53 -30.17
CA GLN A 45 -1.38 -9.50 -31.14
C GLN A 45 0.14 -9.27 -31.11
N ALA A 46 0.71 -8.59 -32.11
CA ALA A 46 2.14 -8.25 -32.12
C ALA A 46 2.40 -7.08 -31.13
N PRO A 47 3.32 -7.22 -30.15
CA PRO A 47 3.57 -6.20 -29.13
C PRO A 47 4.37 -5.02 -29.71
N VAL A 48 4.32 -3.86 -29.06
CA VAL A 48 5.16 -2.70 -29.46
C VAL A 48 6.65 -3.02 -29.28
N SER A 49 7.43 -3.00 -30.37
CA SER A 49 8.89 -3.16 -30.34
C SER A 49 9.64 -1.83 -30.20
N LYS A 50 9.08 -0.74 -30.75
CA LYS A 50 9.73 0.58 -30.73
C LYS A 50 8.72 1.71 -30.79
N ILE A 51 9.00 2.77 -30.06
CA ILE A 51 8.32 4.07 -30.21
C ILE A 51 9.24 4.99 -31.02
N THR A 52 8.71 5.58 -32.07
CA THR A 52 9.42 6.45 -33.00
C THR A 52 8.91 7.88 -32.87
N HIS A 53 9.77 8.84 -33.18
CA HIS A 53 9.39 10.25 -33.29
C HIS A 53 9.90 10.82 -34.61
N SER A 54 9.05 11.55 -35.31
CA SER A 54 9.40 12.20 -36.58
C SER A 54 9.53 13.72 -36.44
N ALA A 55 10.27 14.34 -37.36
CA ALA A 55 10.58 15.78 -37.31
C ALA A 55 9.34 16.69 -37.38
N ASP A 56 8.22 16.17 -37.89
CA ASP A 56 6.91 16.84 -37.93
C ASP A 56 6.11 16.71 -36.61
N GLY A 57 6.70 16.11 -35.57
CA GLY A 57 6.11 16.06 -34.23
C GLY A 57 5.14 14.89 -34.00
N LYS A 58 5.24 13.82 -34.79
CA LYS A 58 4.43 12.62 -34.57
C LYS A 58 5.17 11.58 -33.75
N VAL A 59 4.41 10.87 -32.93
CA VAL A 59 4.85 9.70 -32.16
C VAL A 59 4.24 8.47 -32.80
N GLY A 60 5.07 7.53 -33.25
CA GLY A 60 4.65 6.32 -33.94
C GLY A 60 5.01 5.03 -33.18
N PHE A 61 4.14 4.03 -33.24
CA PHE A 61 4.32 2.74 -32.55
C PHE A 61 4.61 1.64 -33.57
N VAL A 62 5.78 1.03 -33.45
CA VAL A 62 6.25 -0.08 -34.31
C VAL A 62 6.00 -1.39 -33.57
N MET A 63 5.50 -2.40 -34.27
CA MET A 63 5.19 -3.70 -33.70
C MET A 63 6.33 -4.70 -33.91
N THR A 64 6.47 -5.64 -32.98
CA THR A 64 7.47 -6.70 -32.99
C THR A 64 7.25 -7.64 -34.17
N GLY A 65 8.30 -7.88 -34.95
CA GLY A 65 8.24 -8.66 -36.18
C GLY A 65 7.69 -7.89 -37.39
N LEU A 66 7.38 -6.60 -37.23
CA LEU A 66 6.91 -5.69 -38.29
C LEU A 66 7.78 -4.44 -38.40
N GLU A 67 9.02 -4.48 -37.92
CA GLU A 67 9.92 -3.31 -37.85
C GLU A 67 10.19 -2.69 -39.21
N ASP A 68 10.28 -3.51 -40.25
CA ASP A 68 10.54 -3.08 -41.63
C ASP A 68 9.36 -2.30 -42.25
N TYR A 69 8.17 -2.38 -41.65
CA TYR A 69 6.97 -1.68 -42.12
C TYR A 69 6.75 -0.32 -41.45
N GLY A 70 7.60 0.06 -40.49
CA GLY A 70 7.51 1.34 -39.79
C GLY A 70 6.40 1.42 -38.74
N ALA A 71 6.01 2.64 -38.37
CA ALA A 71 5.00 2.86 -37.34
C ALA A 71 3.61 2.47 -37.85
N PHE A 72 2.93 1.60 -37.11
CA PHE A 72 1.59 1.10 -37.45
C PHE A 72 0.52 2.16 -37.21
N GLU A 73 0.63 2.88 -36.10
CA GLU A 73 -0.15 4.09 -35.83
C GLU A 73 0.76 5.24 -35.43
N THR A 74 0.34 6.45 -35.79
CA THR A 74 1.02 7.69 -35.41
C THR A 74 0.07 8.70 -34.81
N TYR A 75 0.51 9.37 -33.75
CA TYR A 75 -0.24 10.38 -33.01
C TYR A 75 0.52 11.71 -33.07
N ASP A 76 -0.19 12.83 -33.25
CA ASP A 76 0.43 14.15 -33.09
C ASP A 76 0.73 14.37 -31.59
N ILE A 77 1.98 14.70 -31.27
CA ILE A 77 2.40 14.93 -29.89
C ILE A 77 1.63 16.06 -29.20
N ASN A 78 1.05 16.98 -29.98
CA ASN A 78 0.23 18.07 -29.46
C ASN A 78 -1.16 17.61 -29.04
N ASP A 79 -1.62 16.47 -29.54
CA ASP A 79 -2.90 15.87 -29.16
C ASP A 79 -2.75 14.90 -27.98
N ILE A 80 -1.53 14.53 -27.61
CA ILE A 80 -1.25 13.70 -26.45
C ILE A 80 -1.23 14.56 -25.18
N ASN A 81 -2.01 14.14 -24.18
CA ASN A 81 -2.00 14.69 -22.84
C ASN A 81 -0.88 14.04 -22.00
N ASN A 82 -0.87 12.70 -21.93
CA ASN A 82 0.19 11.92 -21.29
C ASN A 82 0.29 10.51 -21.90
N ILE A 83 1.38 9.80 -21.61
CA ILE A 83 1.56 8.38 -21.89
C ILE A 83 1.85 7.71 -20.55
N SER A 84 1.07 6.69 -20.19
CA SER A 84 1.29 5.87 -18.99
C SER A 84 1.71 4.46 -19.37
N PHE A 85 2.62 3.90 -18.60
CA PHE A 85 3.02 2.50 -18.69
C PHE A 85 2.41 1.77 -17.50
N SER A 86 1.77 0.64 -17.77
CA SER A 86 1.29 -0.32 -16.78
C SER A 86 2.12 -1.58 -16.94
N ILE A 87 3.29 -1.61 -16.33
CA ILE A 87 4.16 -2.79 -16.35
C ILE A 87 3.65 -3.74 -15.26
N TYR A 88 3.08 -4.85 -15.67
CA TYR A 88 2.86 -6.04 -14.87
C TYR A 88 4.22 -6.64 -14.52
N HIS A 89 4.48 -6.71 -13.23
CA HIS A 89 5.37 -7.70 -12.66
C HIS A 89 4.55 -8.36 -11.56
N GLU A 90 4.67 -9.67 -11.35
CA GLU A 90 4.34 -10.16 -10.01
C GLU A 90 5.14 -9.30 -9.04
N SER A 91 4.44 -8.55 -8.20
CA SER A 91 5.11 -7.68 -7.26
C SER A 91 6.02 -8.57 -6.43
N GLU A 92 7.33 -8.37 -6.55
CA GLU A 92 8.25 -9.06 -5.66
C GLU A 92 7.86 -8.69 -4.24
N VAL A 93 7.58 -9.70 -3.41
CA VAL A 93 7.19 -9.52 -2.01
C VAL A 93 8.33 -9.82 -1.05
N GLY A 94 9.56 -9.91 -1.58
CA GLY A 94 10.77 -10.21 -0.79
C GLY A 94 11.09 -9.14 0.25
N ASP A 95 10.64 -7.90 0.02
CA ASP A 95 10.73 -6.74 0.92
C ASP A 95 9.65 -6.76 2.02
N VAL A 96 8.60 -7.57 1.87
CA VAL A 96 7.44 -7.58 2.76
C VAL A 96 7.69 -8.51 3.95
N ASN A 97 7.78 -7.89 5.13
CA ASN A 97 7.87 -8.59 6.40
C ASN A 97 6.53 -8.49 7.15
N LEU A 98 5.87 -9.64 7.30
CA LEU A 98 4.70 -9.82 8.18
C LEU A 98 5.16 -10.39 9.52
N ALA A 99 4.29 -10.29 10.53
CA ALA A 99 4.45 -10.91 11.84
C ALA A 99 4.68 -12.41 11.70
N ASP A 100 3.94 -13.08 10.81
CA ASP A 100 4.24 -14.44 10.37
C ASP A 100 5.44 -14.46 9.40
N PRO A 101 6.62 -14.97 9.81
CA PRO A 101 7.77 -15.06 8.92
C PRO A 101 7.57 -16.06 7.76
N SER A 102 6.63 -16.99 7.91
CA SER A 102 6.30 -18.01 6.91
C SER A 102 5.09 -17.65 6.06
N ALA A 103 4.60 -16.40 6.14
CA ALA A 103 3.43 -15.93 5.42
C ALA A 103 3.56 -16.21 3.91
N THR A 104 2.48 -16.72 3.30
CA THR A 104 2.48 -17.03 1.87
C THR A 104 2.72 -15.77 1.03
N GLU A 105 3.21 -15.94 -0.20
CA GLU A 105 3.41 -14.80 -1.11
C GLU A 105 2.12 -14.03 -1.39
N LYS A 106 0.97 -14.72 -1.48
CA LYS A 106 -0.34 -14.08 -1.62
C LYS A 106 -0.67 -13.21 -0.40
N THR A 107 -0.35 -13.66 0.81
CA THR A 107 -0.56 -12.89 2.05
C THR A 107 0.29 -11.63 2.04
N LYS A 108 1.57 -11.77 1.67
CA LYS A 108 2.49 -10.64 1.54
C LYS A 108 2.03 -9.67 0.45
N ARG A 109 1.46 -10.16 -0.65
CA ARG A 109 0.91 -9.35 -1.74
C ARG A 109 -0.29 -8.53 -1.27
N LEU A 110 -1.20 -9.13 -0.51
CA LEU A 110 -2.29 -8.39 0.14
C LEU A 110 -1.73 -7.29 1.06
N TYR A 111 -0.78 -7.62 1.93
CA TYR A 111 -0.21 -6.62 2.84
C TYR A 111 0.51 -5.48 2.10
N LYS A 112 1.27 -5.79 1.05
CA LYS A 112 1.90 -4.80 0.17
C LYS A 112 0.85 -3.89 -0.45
N TYR A 113 -0.27 -4.45 -0.94
CA TYR A 113 -1.38 -3.66 -1.44
C TYR A 113 -1.97 -2.72 -0.37
N LEU A 114 -2.13 -3.18 0.88
CA LEU A 114 -2.57 -2.31 1.97
C LEU A 114 -1.55 -1.18 2.23
N GLN A 115 -0.25 -1.47 2.24
CA GLN A 115 0.82 -0.50 2.43
C GLN A 115 0.89 0.55 1.30
N LEU A 116 0.69 0.12 0.05
CA LEU A 116 0.69 0.99 -1.12
C LEU A 116 -0.44 2.03 -1.06
N ASN A 117 -1.62 1.62 -0.58
CA ASN A 117 -2.76 2.52 -0.49
C ASN A 117 -2.75 3.37 0.78
N TYR A 118 -2.07 2.93 1.85
CA TYR A 118 -2.09 3.61 3.14
C TYR A 118 -1.54 5.06 3.06
N GLY A 119 -2.40 6.01 3.44
CA GLY A 119 -2.11 7.44 3.40
C GLY A 119 -2.49 8.16 2.09
N SER A 120 -2.86 7.40 1.06
CA SER A 120 -3.26 7.90 -0.27
C SER A 120 -4.72 7.56 -0.60
N LYS A 121 -5.19 6.37 -0.21
CA LYS A 121 -6.59 5.92 -0.27
C LYS A 121 -6.96 5.11 0.97
N THR A 122 -8.25 4.86 1.15
CA THR A 122 -8.81 3.98 2.17
C THR A 122 -9.66 2.90 1.53
N ILE A 123 -9.58 1.66 2.03
CA ILE A 123 -10.31 0.52 1.49
C ILE A 123 -11.69 0.45 2.16
N SER A 124 -12.75 0.41 1.35
CA SER A 124 -14.10 0.20 1.87
C SER A 124 -14.29 -1.25 2.34
N SER A 125 -14.81 -1.43 3.54
CA SER A 125 -15.17 -2.73 4.10
C SER A 125 -16.57 -2.69 4.68
N VAL A 126 -17.20 -3.84 4.84
CA VAL A 126 -18.42 -4.02 5.63
C VAL A 126 -18.37 -5.37 6.35
N ILE A 127 -18.96 -5.45 7.53
CA ILE A 127 -19.20 -6.74 8.21
C ILE A 127 -20.32 -7.53 7.52
N ALA A 128 -20.23 -8.86 7.57
CA ALA A 128 -21.33 -9.76 7.29
C ALA A 128 -22.57 -9.41 8.14
N ASN A 129 -23.75 -9.87 7.71
CA ASN A 129 -24.89 -9.87 8.61
C ASN A 129 -24.65 -10.98 9.65
N VAL A 130 -24.21 -10.59 10.84
CA VAL A 130 -23.82 -11.46 11.97
C VAL A 130 -22.56 -12.29 11.74
N ASN A 131 -22.45 -13.08 10.67
CA ASN A 131 -21.43 -14.15 10.58
C ASN A 131 -20.86 -14.43 9.17
N TRP A 132 -21.44 -15.37 8.42
CA TRP A 132 -20.82 -16.10 7.32
C TRP A 132 -21.53 -15.83 5.98
N ASN A 133 -21.64 -14.55 5.60
CA ASN A 133 -22.35 -14.12 4.39
C ASN A 133 -21.88 -12.72 3.91
N THR A 134 -22.40 -12.30 2.76
CA THR A 134 -22.15 -10.97 2.14
C THR A 134 -23.40 -10.09 2.08
N GLN A 135 -24.42 -10.35 2.91
CA GLN A 135 -25.74 -9.73 2.75
C GLN A 135 -25.71 -8.20 2.87
N GLU A 136 -24.89 -7.65 3.78
CA GLU A 136 -24.76 -6.20 3.91
C GLU A 136 -24.03 -5.59 2.70
N ALA A 137 -22.99 -6.26 2.19
CA ALA A 137 -22.32 -5.85 0.95
C ALA A 137 -23.30 -5.81 -0.25
N ASP A 138 -24.21 -6.78 -0.36
CA ASP A 138 -25.26 -6.80 -1.39
C ASP A 138 -26.28 -5.66 -1.23
N LYS A 139 -26.62 -5.28 0.00
CA LYS A 139 -27.47 -4.09 0.25
C LYS A 139 -26.76 -2.81 -0.17
N ILE A 140 -25.46 -2.68 0.12
CA ILE A 140 -24.66 -1.52 -0.30
C ILE A 140 -24.55 -1.45 -1.82
N TYR A 141 -24.35 -2.58 -2.49
CA TYR A 141 -24.37 -2.63 -3.96
C TYR A 141 -25.72 -2.16 -4.52
N ARG A 142 -26.84 -2.64 -3.97
CA ARG A 142 -28.18 -2.17 -4.39
C ARG A 142 -28.39 -0.66 -4.16
N ALA A 143 -27.79 -0.09 -3.11
CA ALA A 143 -27.94 1.32 -2.78
C ALA A 143 -27.02 2.25 -3.59
N THR A 144 -25.85 1.76 -4.02
CA THR A 144 -24.76 2.60 -4.56
C THR A 144 -24.30 2.22 -5.98
N GLY A 145 -24.64 1.02 -6.46
CA GLY A 145 -24.11 0.43 -7.68
C GLY A 145 -22.69 -0.13 -7.54
N LYS A 146 -22.09 -0.13 -6.34
CA LYS A 146 -20.73 -0.60 -6.09
C LYS A 146 -20.65 -1.49 -4.85
N TYR A 147 -19.82 -2.53 -4.93
CA TYR A 147 -19.51 -3.38 -3.79
C TYR A 147 -18.39 -2.75 -2.94
N PRO A 148 -18.45 -2.83 -1.60
CA PRO A 148 -17.28 -2.59 -0.75
C PRO A 148 -16.11 -3.46 -1.21
N ALA A 149 -14.89 -2.96 -1.09
CA ALA A 149 -13.70 -3.70 -1.51
C ALA A 149 -13.43 -4.94 -0.64
N MET A 150 -13.81 -4.89 0.64
CA MET A 150 -13.60 -5.94 1.62
C MET A 150 -14.92 -6.36 2.29
N ASN A 151 -15.07 -7.65 2.58
CA ASN A 151 -16.14 -8.17 3.43
C ASN A 151 -15.51 -8.88 4.62
N CYS A 152 -16.00 -8.58 5.82
CA CYS A 152 -15.56 -9.24 7.05
C CYS A 152 -16.54 -10.34 7.46
N TYR A 153 -16.01 -11.51 7.80
CA TYR A 153 -16.79 -12.64 8.29
C TYR A 153 -16.44 -12.95 9.74
N ASP A 154 -17.38 -13.52 10.48
CA ASP A 154 -17.20 -13.81 11.91
C ASP A 154 -17.37 -15.31 12.22
N PHE A 155 -16.40 -15.86 12.95
CA PHE A 155 -16.43 -17.22 13.51
C PHE A 155 -17.28 -17.36 14.78
N ILE A 156 -18.09 -16.35 15.12
CA ILE A 156 -18.94 -16.26 16.33
C ILE A 156 -19.74 -17.54 16.65
N HIS A 157 -20.12 -18.33 15.64
CA HIS A 157 -20.90 -19.56 15.80
C HIS A 157 -20.15 -20.85 15.45
N ILE A 158 -18.80 -20.84 15.37
CA ILE A 158 -18.02 -22.03 15.01
C ILE A 158 -18.25 -23.23 15.95
N TYR A 159 -18.64 -22.96 17.20
CA TYR A 159 -18.96 -23.96 18.20
C TYR A 159 -20.23 -24.77 17.92
N VAL A 160 -21.14 -24.26 17.06
CA VAL A 160 -22.46 -24.85 16.85
C VAL A 160 -22.31 -26.29 16.34
N PRO A 161 -22.93 -27.29 16.99
CA PRO A 161 -22.84 -28.67 16.56
C PRO A 161 -23.72 -28.93 15.33
N LYS A 162 -23.43 -30.02 14.60
CA LYS A 162 -24.24 -30.53 13.47
C LYS A 162 -24.48 -29.50 12.35
N GLN A 163 -23.46 -28.71 12.02
CA GLN A 163 -23.55 -27.61 11.04
C GLN A 163 -24.07 -28.03 9.67
N ASP A 164 -23.76 -29.23 9.21
CA ASP A 164 -24.25 -29.75 7.93
C ASP A 164 -25.77 -30.00 7.90
N SER A 165 -26.46 -29.93 9.04
CA SER A 165 -27.89 -30.27 9.18
C SER A 165 -28.71 -29.30 10.04
N ASN A 166 -28.10 -28.24 10.59
CA ASN A 166 -28.81 -27.29 11.46
C ASN A 166 -29.67 -26.27 10.67
N GLY A 167 -29.41 -26.12 9.36
CA GLY A 167 -30.18 -25.29 8.43
C GLY A 167 -29.92 -23.78 8.49
N TRP A 168 -28.97 -23.28 9.28
CA TRP A 168 -28.73 -21.83 9.41
C TRP A 168 -27.26 -21.39 9.45
N ILE A 169 -26.31 -22.26 9.84
CA ILE A 169 -24.88 -21.93 9.81
C ILE A 169 -24.02 -23.15 9.48
N ASN A 170 -23.12 -23.00 8.51
CA ASN A 170 -22.12 -24.01 8.18
C ASN A 170 -20.79 -23.40 7.74
N TYR A 171 -19.78 -23.46 8.61
CA TYR A 171 -18.43 -23.00 8.31
C TYR A 171 -17.61 -24.02 7.48
N ASN A 172 -18.09 -25.27 7.34
CA ASN A 172 -17.48 -26.21 6.39
C ASN A 172 -17.71 -25.80 4.94
N ASP A 173 -18.81 -25.08 4.68
CA ASP A 173 -19.07 -24.45 3.40
C ASP A 173 -18.34 -23.09 3.33
N ILE A 174 -17.21 -23.10 2.63
CA ILE A 174 -16.40 -21.89 2.41
C ILE A 174 -16.88 -21.05 1.22
N THR A 175 -17.93 -21.48 0.52
CA THR A 175 -18.47 -20.83 -0.69
C THR A 175 -18.77 -19.33 -0.48
N PRO A 176 -19.32 -18.87 0.67
CA PRO A 176 -19.54 -17.45 0.88
C PRO A 176 -18.25 -16.61 0.79
N VAL A 177 -17.14 -17.15 1.30
CA VAL A 177 -15.85 -16.46 1.32
C VAL A 177 -15.15 -16.58 -0.03
N THR A 178 -15.10 -17.78 -0.62
CA THR A 178 -14.43 -17.99 -1.92
C THR A 178 -15.14 -17.25 -3.03
N ASN A 179 -16.48 -17.23 -3.09
CA ASN A 179 -17.21 -16.47 -4.09
C ASN A 179 -16.91 -14.97 -4.04
N TRP A 180 -16.68 -14.42 -2.83
CA TRP A 180 -16.29 -13.03 -2.68
C TRP A 180 -14.87 -12.78 -3.19
N ALA A 181 -13.93 -13.65 -2.80
CA ALA A 181 -12.53 -13.57 -3.21
C ALA A 181 -12.35 -13.73 -4.73
N ASP A 182 -13.04 -14.69 -5.34
CA ASP A 182 -13.01 -14.98 -6.78
C ASP A 182 -13.53 -13.80 -7.62
N GLN A 183 -14.37 -12.94 -7.03
CA GLN A 183 -14.86 -11.70 -7.63
C GLN A 183 -13.92 -10.50 -7.38
N GLY A 184 -12.70 -10.74 -6.93
CA GLY A 184 -11.69 -9.72 -6.63
C GLY A 184 -11.88 -9.03 -5.27
N GLY A 185 -12.76 -9.56 -4.42
CA GLY A 185 -13.00 -9.02 -3.07
C GLY A 185 -11.89 -9.38 -2.09
N LEU A 186 -11.54 -8.43 -1.22
CA LEU A 186 -10.64 -8.68 -0.10
C LEU A 186 -11.41 -9.33 1.05
N VAL A 187 -10.75 -10.21 1.82
CA VAL A 187 -11.37 -10.93 2.93
C VAL A 187 -10.81 -10.41 4.26
N SER A 188 -11.72 -10.12 5.19
CA SER A 188 -11.40 -9.94 6.60
C SER A 188 -12.12 -11.03 7.39
N LEU A 189 -11.50 -11.48 8.47
CA LEU A 189 -12.00 -12.51 9.36
C LEU A 189 -11.84 -12.00 10.80
N MET A 190 -12.86 -12.19 11.61
CA MET A 190 -12.82 -11.89 13.04
C MET A 190 -13.51 -12.99 13.85
N TRP A 191 -13.42 -12.90 15.17
CA TRP A 191 -14.03 -13.89 16.03
C TRP A 191 -14.52 -13.33 17.35
N HIS A 192 -15.84 -13.20 17.48
CA HIS A 192 -16.47 -13.17 18.80
C HIS A 192 -16.40 -14.56 19.43
N PHE A 193 -15.33 -14.82 20.18
CA PHE A 193 -15.05 -16.14 20.74
C PHE A 193 -16.05 -16.49 21.84
N ASN A 194 -17.16 -17.11 21.45
CA ASN A 194 -18.19 -17.60 22.36
C ASN A 194 -17.69 -18.82 23.16
N VAL A 195 -18.00 -18.81 24.45
CA VAL A 195 -17.71 -19.88 25.40
C VAL A 195 -18.99 -20.31 26.12
N PRO A 196 -19.10 -21.57 26.61
CA PRO A 196 -20.27 -22.02 27.34
C PRO A 196 -20.48 -21.20 28.61
N LYS A 197 -21.74 -21.00 29.01
CA LYS A 197 -22.07 -20.25 30.24
C LYS A 197 -21.53 -20.92 31.51
N THR A 198 -21.43 -22.24 31.54
CA THR A 198 -20.79 -23.02 32.61
C THR A 198 -20.09 -24.24 32.04
N GLU A 199 -19.22 -24.90 32.82
CA GLU A 199 -18.59 -26.19 32.43
C GLU A 199 -19.61 -27.25 32.02
N SER A 200 -20.77 -27.28 32.68
CA SER A 200 -21.85 -28.23 32.40
C SER A 200 -22.76 -27.84 31.24
N THR A 201 -22.59 -26.63 30.67
CA THR A 201 -23.46 -26.13 29.61
C THR A 201 -23.09 -26.76 28.27
N VAL A 202 -24.06 -27.41 27.64
CA VAL A 202 -23.92 -27.96 26.29
C VAL A 202 -24.48 -26.93 25.29
N PRO A 203 -23.67 -26.45 24.33
CA PRO A 203 -24.14 -25.53 23.30
C PRO A 203 -25.27 -26.12 22.44
N GLY A 204 -26.29 -25.31 22.18
CA GLY A 204 -27.43 -25.69 21.35
C GLY A 204 -27.13 -25.61 19.85
N THR A 205 -27.88 -26.36 19.04
CA THR A 205 -27.83 -26.26 17.57
C THR A 205 -28.39 -24.93 17.05
N ASP A 206 -29.11 -24.17 17.88
CA ASP A 206 -29.70 -22.86 17.62
C ASP A 206 -28.79 -21.68 18.05
N GLY A 207 -27.58 -21.98 18.52
CA GLY A 207 -26.62 -20.99 19.04
C GLY A 207 -26.85 -20.60 20.51
N SER A 208 -27.73 -21.30 21.24
CA SER A 208 -27.93 -21.07 22.67
C SER A 208 -26.83 -21.66 23.55
N GLY A 209 -26.75 -21.22 24.82
CA GLY A 209 -25.87 -21.80 25.84
C GLY A 209 -24.46 -21.23 25.90
N VAL A 210 -24.12 -20.26 25.07
CA VAL A 210 -22.80 -19.60 25.06
C VAL A 210 -22.90 -18.09 25.24
N THR A 211 -21.77 -17.44 25.43
CA THR A 211 -21.59 -15.98 25.49
C THR A 211 -20.12 -15.63 25.33
N CYS A 212 -19.80 -14.39 24.98
CA CYS A 212 -18.46 -13.81 25.12
C CYS A 212 -18.36 -12.84 26.30
N THR A 213 -19.47 -12.56 26.98
CA THR A 213 -19.57 -11.59 28.07
C THR A 213 -19.14 -12.22 29.40
N PRO A 214 -18.12 -11.67 30.09
CA PRO A 214 -17.56 -12.27 31.31
C PRO A 214 -18.56 -12.47 32.44
N SER A 215 -19.58 -11.62 32.57
CA SER A 215 -20.59 -11.71 33.62
C SER A 215 -21.64 -12.80 33.37
N GLU A 216 -21.66 -13.38 32.18
CA GLU A 216 -22.65 -14.38 31.77
C GLU A 216 -22.07 -15.80 31.70
N THR A 217 -20.78 -15.95 32.02
CA THR A 217 -20.08 -17.25 32.01
C THR A 217 -19.17 -17.43 33.22
N SER A 218 -18.99 -18.68 33.66
CA SER A 218 -17.96 -19.05 34.62
C SER A 218 -16.58 -19.24 34.00
N PHE A 219 -16.44 -19.16 32.66
CA PHE A 219 -15.18 -19.31 31.95
C PHE A 219 -14.17 -18.23 32.35
N LYS A 220 -12.93 -18.62 32.66
CA LYS A 220 -11.83 -17.70 33.03
C LYS A 220 -10.68 -17.79 32.03
N ALA A 221 -10.26 -16.64 31.53
CA ALA A 221 -9.16 -16.53 30.57
C ALA A 221 -7.86 -17.14 31.12
N ALA A 222 -7.55 -16.91 32.40
CA ALA A 222 -6.35 -17.44 33.03
C ALA A 222 -6.33 -18.99 33.07
N ASN A 223 -7.50 -19.63 33.16
CA ASN A 223 -7.62 -21.09 33.24
C ASN A 223 -7.37 -21.79 31.90
N VAL A 224 -7.33 -21.06 30.78
CA VAL A 224 -6.93 -21.61 29.47
C VAL A 224 -5.52 -22.22 29.52
N PHE A 225 -4.65 -21.71 30.39
CA PHE A 225 -3.27 -22.20 30.55
C PHE A 225 -3.12 -23.30 31.60
N THR A 226 -4.21 -23.69 32.26
CA THR A 226 -4.22 -24.79 33.23
C THR A 226 -4.53 -26.09 32.49
N ALA A 227 -3.52 -26.90 32.21
CA ALA A 227 -3.67 -28.15 31.48
C ALA A 227 -4.77 -29.03 32.09
N GLY A 228 -5.73 -29.45 31.26
CA GLY A 228 -6.83 -30.33 31.65
C GLY A 228 -8.09 -29.63 32.19
N SER A 229 -8.05 -28.31 32.45
CA SER A 229 -9.24 -27.51 32.75
C SER A 229 -10.24 -27.57 31.58
N TRP A 230 -11.51 -27.30 31.86
CA TRP A 230 -12.53 -27.27 30.80
C TRP A 230 -12.33 -26.06 29.89
N GLU A 231 -11.81 -24.94 30.41
CA GLU A 231 -11.44 -23.76 29.62
C GLU A 231 -10.31 -24.07 28.64
N ASN A 232 -9.27 -24.78 29.10
CA ASN A 232 -8.16 -25.24 28.27
C ASN A 232 -8.67 -26.15 27.14
N LYS A 233 -9.49 -27.16 27.46
CA LYS A 233 -10.06 -28.08 26.46
C LYS A 233 -10.91 -27.35 25.43
N TRP A 234 -11.84 -26.51 25.88
CA TRP A 234 -12.71 -25.73 25.01
C TRP A 234 -11.91 -24.82 24.08
N PHE A 235 -10.94 -24.09 24.64
CA PHE A 235 -10.12 -23.15 23.87
C PHE A 235 -9.42 -23.81 22.68
N TYR A 236 -8.71 -24.92 22.91
CA TYR A 236 -8.00 -25.63 21.84
C TYR A 236 -8.95 -26.35 20.88
N GLN A 237 -10.07 -26.90 21.36
CA GLN A 237 -11.08 -27.52 20.50
C GLN A 237 -11.71 -26.54 19.51
N GLU A 238 -12.06 -25.33 19.97
CA GLU A 238 -12.61 -24.32 19.07
C GLU A 238 -11.54 -23.73 18.14
N MET A 239 -10.29 -23.57 18.61
CA MET A 239 -9.18 -23.20 17.73
C MET A 239 -8.93 -24.24 16.64
N ASP A 240 -9.02 -25.54 16.94
CA ASP A 240 -8.90 -26.59 15.92
C ASP A 240 -9.96 -26.46 14.82
N LYS A 241 -11.21 -26.20 15.18
CA LYS A 241 -12.28 -25.97 14.19
C LYS A 241 -12.02 -24.74 13.32
N VAL A 242 -11.54 -23.64 13.92
CA VAL A 242 -11.17 -22.44 13.15
C VAL A 242 -10.00 -22.75 12.22
N VAL A 243 -8.96 -23.43 12.70
CA VAL A 243 -7.80 -23.86 11.89
C VAL A 243 -8.25 -24.72 10.71
N GLU A 244 -9.19 -25.65 10.89
CA GLU A 244 -9.72 -26.47 9.79
C GLU A 244 -10.35 -25.62 8.68
N VAL A 245 -11.11 -24.59 9.04
CA VAL A 245 -11.72 -23.67 8.06
C VAL A 245 -10.66 -22.79 7.40
N LEU A 246 -9.72 -22.26 8.19
CA LEU A 246 -8.61 -21.45 7.69
C LEU A 246 -7.72 -22.21 6.72
N GLN A 247 -7.47 -23.50 6.99
CA GLN A 247 -6.72 -24.37 6.08
C GLN A 247 -7.47 -24.54 4.75
N LYS A 248 -8.79 -24.80 4.77
CA LYS A 248 -9.61 -24.87 3.55
C LYS A 248 -9.55 -23.57 2.75
N LEU A 249 -9.61 -22.42 3.42
CA LEU A 249 -9.48 -21.11 2.79
C LEU A 249 -8.07 -20.91 2.18
N GLN A 250 -7.01 -21.28 2.91
CA GLN A 250 -5.64 -21.23 2.43
C GLN A 250 -5.43 -22.12 1.19
N ASP A 251 -5.96 -23.35 1.21
CA ASP A 251 -5.88 -24.30 0.10
C ASP A 251 -6.65 -23.79 -1.13
N ALA A 252 -7.76 -23.07 -0.92
CA ALA A 252 -8.48 -22.33 -1.96
C ALA A 252 -7.77 -21.04 -2.42
N GLY A 253 -6.61 -20.71 -1.82
CA GLY A 253 -5.82 -19.53 -2.16
C GLY A 253 -6.37 -18.21 -1.61
N VAL A 254 -7.30 -18.27 -0.66
CA VAL A 254 -7.84 -17.10 0.05
C VAL A 254 -6.83 -16.65 1.11
N VAL A 255 -6.61 -15.34 1.15
CA VAL A 255 -5.82 -14.66 2.18
C VAL A 255 -6.70 -13.63 2.88
N ALA A 256 -6.45 -13.39 4.17
CA ALA A 256 -7.33 -12.55 4.97
C ALA A 256 -6.60 -11.67 5.98
N ILE A 257 -7.21 -10.54 6.30
CA ILE A 257 -6.93 -9.82 7.54
C ILE A 257 -7.61 -10.60 8.68
N TRP A 258 -6.87 -10.98 9.72
CA TRP A 258 -7.36 -11.73 10.87
C TRP A 258 -7.37 -10.85 12.12
N ARG A 259 -8.55 -10.61 12.68
CA ARG A 259 -8.78 -9.74 13.84
C ARG A 259 -9.45 -10.50 15.00
N PRO A 260 -8.71 -11.39 15.69
CA PRO A 260 -9.23 -12.11 16.86
C PRO A 260 -9.16 -11.25 18.12
N PHE A 261 -9.84 -11.67 19.18
CA PHE A 261 -9.74 -11.10 20.53
C PHE A 261 -9.73 -9.56 20.56
N HIS A 262 -10.65 -8.95 19.80
CA HIS A 262 -10.75 -7.50 19.65
C HIS A 262 -11.22 -6.84 20.95
N GLU A 263 -10.98 -5.52 21.05
CA GLU A 263 -11.43 -4.67 22.15
C GLU A 263 -11.09 -5.18 23.57
N ALA A 264 -9.98 -5.89 23.70
CA ALA A 264 -9.66 -6.66 24.90
C ALA A 264 -9.65 -5.84 26.20
N ALA A 265 -9.11 -4.61 26.15
CA ALA A 265 -9.06 -3.76 27.34
C ALA A 265 -10.45 -3.32 27.79
N GLY A 266 -11.43 -3.20 26.88
CA GLY A 266 -12.72 -2.56 27.15
C GLY A 266 -12.57 -1.27 27.98
N ASN A 267 -13.19 -1.23 29.16
CA ASN A 267 -13.05 -0.12 30.12
C ASN A 267 -12.02 -0.38 31.24
N ALA A 268 -11.23 -1.45 31.17
CA ALA A 268 -10.29 -1.84 32.23
C ALA A 268 -9.18 -0.80 32.49
N CYS A 269 -8.89 0.07 31.51
CA CYS A 269 -7.90 1.14 31.65
C CYS A 269 -8.44 2.41 32.35
N LEU A 270 -9.63 2.35 32.98
CA LEU A 270 -10.22 3.46 33.72
C LEU A 270 -9.33 3.88 34.90
N LYS A 271 -8.90 5.15 34.93
CA LYS A 271 -7.95 5.65 35.94
C LYS A 271 -8.48 5.60 37.38
N SER A 272 -9.79 5.78 37.57
CA SER A 272 -10.38 5.78 38.90
C SER A 272 -10.39 4.40 39.55
N GLY A 273 -10.21 3.32 38.77
CA GLY A 273 -10.30 1.94 39.26
C GLY A 273 -11.71 1.54 39.69
N ALA A 274 -12.75 2.30 39.32
CA ALA A 274 -14.13 1.98 39.67
C ALA A 274 -14.53 0.60 39.12
N SER A 275 -15.39 -0.11 39.85
CA SER A 275 -15.72 -1.52 39.58
C SER A 275 -16.37 -1.77 38.21
N TRP A 276 -16.99 -0.74 37.61
CA TRP A 276 -17.56 -0.81 36.26
C TRP A 276 -16.50 -0.72 35.14
N GLY A 277 -15.30 -0.20 35.46
CA GLY A 277 -14.18 -0.12 34.53
C GLY A 277 -13.54 -1.48 34.32
N LYS A 278 -14.14 -2.30 33.46
CA LYS A 278 -13.72 -3.67 33.16
C LYS A 278 -13.78 -3.96 31.66
N SER A 279 -13.06 -4.97 31.23
CA SER A 279 -13.22 -5.56 29.90
C SER A 279 -14.63 -6.12 29.74
N TRP A 280 -15.24 -5.93 28.57
CA TRP A 280 -16.57 -6.46 28.24
C TRP A 280 -16.51 -7.84 27.57
N PHE A 281 -15.32 -8.32 27.22
CA PHE A 281 -15.09 -9.67 26.69
C PHE A 281 -14.22 -10.52 27.62
N TRP A 282 -14.49 -11.83 27.67
CA TRP A 282 -13.81 -12.76 28.59
C TRP A 282 -12.29 -12.78 28.40
N TRP A 283 -11.81 -12.64 27.16
CA TRP A 283 -10.38 -12.71 26.84
C TRP A 283 -9.56 -11.55 27.44
N GLY A 284 -10.21 -10.46 27.83
CA GLY A 284 -9.55 -9.37 28.55
C GLY A 284 -9.79 -9.36 30.06
N TYR A 285 -10.70 -10.18 30.57
CA TYR A 285 -11.22 -10.01 31.93
C TYR A 285 -10.19 -10.29 33.04
N ASP A 286 -9.20 -11.15 32.77
CA ASP A 286 -8.09 -11.47 33.67
C ASP A 286 -6.83 -10.63 33.39
N GLY A 287 -6.98 -9.49 32.71
CA GLY A 287 -5.96 -8.45 32.55
C GLY A 287 -4.99 -8.62 31.37
N ALA A 288 -4.18 -7.59 31.15
CA ALA A 288 -3.33 -7.43 29.97
C ALA A 288 -2.29 -8.56 29.77
N GLU A 289 -1.70 -9.08 30.85
CA GLU A 289 -0.73 -10.18 30.75
C GLU A 289 -1.38 -11.48 30.25
N THR A 290 -2.53 -11.83 30.82
CA THR A 290 -3.32 -12.99 30.38
C THR A 290 -3.75 -12.83 28.93
N TYR A 291 -4.23 -11.64 28.55
CA TYR A 291 -4.61 -11.33 27.19
C TYR A 291 -3.46 -11.51 26.18
N LYS A 292 -2.28 -10.92 26.45
CA LYS A 292 -1.11 -11.08 25.57
C LYS A 292 -0.72 -12.54 25.41
N LYS A 293 -0.81 -13.32 26.50
CA LYS A 293 -0.54 -14.75 26.44
C LYS A 293 -1.56 -15.51 25.59
N LEU A 294 -2.85 -15.14 25.63
CA LEU A 294 -3.89 -15.73 24.75
C LEU A 294 -3.60 -15.42 23.28
N TRP A 295 -3.29 -14.16 22.97
CA TRP A 295 -2.95 -13.73 21.61
C TRP A 295 -1.77 -14.51 21.06
N GLN A 296 -0.64 -14.52 21.79
CA GLN A 296 0.59 -15.19 21.38
C GLN A 296 0.37 -16.71 21.26
N THR A 297 -0.44 -17.30 22.14
CA THR A 297 -0.79 -18.73 22.06
C THR A 297 -1.57 -19.03 20.77
N MET A 298 -2.57 -18.22 20.41
CA MET A 298 -3.31 -18.44 19.16
C MET A 298 -2.41 -18.26 17.94
N PHE A 299 -1.58 -17.21 17.94
CA PHE A 299 -0.61 -16.96 16.88
C PHE A 299 0.30 -18.19 16.68
N ASP A 300 1.02 -18.59 17.71
CA ASP A 300 1.94 -19.73 17.64
C ASP A 300 1.19 -21.04 17.28
N TYR A 301 -0.01 -21.24 17.80
CA TYR A 301 -0.83 -22.41 17.49
C TYR A 301 -1.21 -22.47 16.01
N PHE A 302 -1.65 -21.36 15.42
CA PHE A 302 -2.01 -21.29 14.01
C PHE A 302 -0.79 -21.50 13.11
N GLN A 303 0.35 -20.89 13.46
CA GLN A 303 1.60 -21.10 12.73
C GLN A 303 2.05 -22.56 12.77
N ASN A 304 2.01 -23.19 13.96
CA ASN A 304 2.36 -24.61 14.12
C ASN A 304 1.42 -25.56 13.38
N LYS A 305 0.18 -25.12 13.09
CA LYS A 305 -0.80 -25.86 12.29
C LYS A 305 -0.66 -25.60 10.78
N GLY A 306 0.30 -24.79 10.35
CA GLY A 306 0.57 -24.52 8.93
C GLY A 306 -0.31 -23.42 8.32
N ILE A 307 -0.92 -22.57 9.14
CA ILE A 307 -1.74 -21.44 8.69
C ILE A 307 -0.83 -20.24 8.46
N HIS A 308 -0.71 -19.82 7.20
CA HIS A 308 0.19 -18.76 6.72
C HIS A 308 -0.51 -17.75 5.79
N ASN A 309 -1.84 -17.80 5.71
CA ASN A 309 -2.67 -16.96 4.86
C ASN A 309 -3.26 -15.72 5.57
N LEU A 310 -2.72 -15.34 6.73
CA LEU A 310 -3.29 -14.29 7.60
C LEU A 310 -2.38 -13.08 7.79
N ILE A 311 -3.00 -11.90 7.87
CA ILE A 311 -2.40 -10.64 8.33
C ILE A 311 -3.04 -10.28 9.67
N TRP A 312 -2.24 -10.19 10.74
CA TRP A 312 -2.75 -10.10 12.12
C TRP A 312 -3.09 -8.66 12.51
N ALA A 313 -4.35 -8.39 12.86
CA ALA A 313 -4.85 -7.07 13.23
C ALA A 313 -5.24 -7.01 14.71
N TRP A 314 -4.50 -6.26 15.51
CA TRP A 314 -4.79 -6.05 16.94
C TRP A 314 -5.65 -4.80 17.14
N THR A 315 -6.78 -4.92 17.84
CA THR A 315 -7.66 -3.77 18.13
C THR A 315 -7.29 -3.11 19.45
N THR A 316 -6.91 -1.84 19.39
CA THR A 316 -6.68 -0.97 20.54
C THR A 316 -7.96 -0.25 20.96
N GLN A 317 -8.14 -0.04 22.26
CA GLN A 317 -9.11 0.90 22.83
C GLN A 317 -8.57 2.34 22.86
N ASN A 318 -7.27 2.53 22.61
CA ASN A 318 -6.55 3.78 22.78
C ASN A 318 -6.86 4.39 24.17
N TYR A 319 -7.43 5.60 24.23
CA TYR A 319 -7.86 6.26 25.47
C TYR A 319 -9.38 6.18 25.69
N ASN A 320 -10.10 5.28 25.01
CA ASN A 320 -11.57 5.22 25.02
C ASN A 320 -12.24 6.59 24.76
N GLY A 321 -11.65 7.41 23.87
CA GLY A 321 -12.15 8.75 23.52
C GLY A 321 -11.81 9.88 24.51
N ASP A 322 -11.27 9.57 25.69
CA ASP A 322 -10.93 10.57 26.71
C ASP A 322 -9.70 10.18 27.56
N ALA A 323 -8.56 10.77 27.21
CA ALA A 323 -7.29 10.60 27.91
C ALA A 323 -7.27 11.17 29.34
N ASN A 324 -8.25 11.98 29.75
CA ASN A 324 -8.36 12.41 31.14
C ASN A 324 -8.93 11.30 32.03
N THR A 325 -9.86 10.50 31.49
CA THR A 325 -10.58 9.45 32.23
C THR A 325 -9.89 8.09 32.15
N TYR A 326 -9.27 7.78 31.02
CA TYR A 326 -8.61 6.49 30.78
C TYR A 326 -7.10 6.64 30.64
N ASN A 327 -6.38 5.65 31.18
CA ASN A 327 -5.04 5.35 30.67
C ASN A 327 -5.18 4.73 29.29
N ASN A 328 -4.11 4.77 28.52
CA ASN A 328 -4.10 3.98 27.30
C ASN A 328 -3.88 2.49 27.59
N ASP A 329 -4.08 1.67 26.57
CA ASP A 329 -3.99 0.21 26.59
C ASP A 329 -2.67 -0.34 26.02
N ALA A 330 -1.58 0.43 26.06
CA ALA A 330 -0.28 -0.04 25.53
C ALA A 330 0.21 -1.35 26.18
N ASP A 331 -0.10 -1.57 27.46
CA ASP A 331 0.25 -2.80 28.19
C ASP A 331 -0.42 -4.06 27.63
N TRP A 332 -1.51 -3.89 26.87
CA TRP A 332 -2.28 -4.94 26.21
C TRP A 332 -1.71 -5.30 24.84
N TYR A 333 -0.82 -4.48 24.27
CA TYR A 333 -0.24 -4.74 22.95
C TYR A 333 0.53 -6.06 22.92
N PRO A 334 0.18 -7.02 22.05
CA PRO A 334 0.85 -8.33 21.98
C PRO A 334 2.33 -8.28 21.59
N GLY A 335 2.76 -7.19 20.95
CA GLY A 335 4.13 -6.94 20.51
C GLY A 335 4.32 -7.02 19.00
N ASP A 336 5.34 -6.33 18.48
CA ASP A 336 5.56 -6.16 17.03
C ASP A 336 5.73 -7.47 16.25
N LYS A 337 6.16 -8.54 16.92
CA LYS A 337 6.33 -9.88 16.33
C LYS A 337 5.02 -10.61 16.07
N TYR A 338 3.91 -10.14 16.62
CA TYR A 338 2.62 -10.83 16.60
C TYR A 338 1.49 -9.99 15.98
N VAL A 339 1.80 -8.79 15.47
CA VAL A 339 0.81 -7.83 14.99
C VAL A 339 1.33 -7.13 13.73
N ASP A 340 0.48 -7.06 12.70
CA ASP A 340 0.73 -6.36 11.43
C ASP A 340 -0.03 -5.02 11.37
N ILE A 341 -1.29 -5.01 11.83
CA ILE A 341 -2.21 -3.87 11.73
C ILE A 341 -2.73 -3.49 13.12
N ILE A 342 -2.88 -2.19 13.37
CA ILE A 342 -3.56 -1.66 14.55
C ILE A 342 -4.97 -1.24 14.16
N GLY A 343 -5.98 -1.91 14.68
CA GLY A 343 -7.40 -1.57 14.52
C GLY A 343 -7.91 -0.67 15.65
N ARG A 344 -8.89 0.19 15.35
CA ARG A 344 -9.65 0.95 16.34
C ARG A 344 -11.13 0.91 15.99
N ASP A 345 -11.98 0.74 17.01
CA ASP A 345 -13.43 0.57 16.85
C ASP A 345 -14.14 1.85 17.38
N LEU A 346 -14.82 2.60 16.51
CA LEU A 346 -15.40 3.92 16.82
C LEU A 346 -16.86 4.07 16.32
N TYR A 347 -17.79 4.25 17.26
CA TYR A 347 -19.21 4.43 16.97
C TYR A 347 -19.68 5.85 17.31
N GLY A 348 -20.27 6.56 16.34
CA GLY A 348 -20.77 7.93 16.51
C GLY A 348 -19.71 9.02 16.64
N TYR A 349 -18.46 8.75 16.26
CA TYR A 349 -17.36 9.72 16.36
C TYR A 349 -17.32 10.65 15.14
N ASP A 350 -17.23 11.96 15.42
CA ASP A 350 -17.03 12.99 14.40
C ASP A 350 -15.61 12.97 13.80
N ALA A 351 -15.40 13.73 12.73
CA ALA A 351 -14.14 13.77 11.99
C ALA A 351 -12.95 14.26 12.85
N THR A 352 -13.19 15.20 13.77
CA THR A 352 -12.13 15.75 14.65
C THR A 352 -11.67 14.68 15.64
N LYS A 353 -12.62 13.96 16.23
CA LYS A 353 -12.34 12.86 17.15
C LYS A 353 -11.67 11.68 16.46
N GLN A 354 -12.10 11.32 15.25
CA GLN A 354 -11.40 10.30 14.47
C GLN A 354 -9.96 10.72 14.14
N ALA A 355 -9.72 11.98 13.77
CA ALA A 355 -8.37 12.47 13.49
C ALA A 355 -7.46 12.48 14.74
N GLN A 356 -8.04 12.80 15.90
CA GLN A 356 -7.35 12.69 17.19
C GLN A 356 -6.94 11.24 17.48
N GLU A 357 -7.88 10.30 17.44
CA GLU A 357 -7.65 8.86 17.67
C GLU A 357 -6.58 8.33 16.71
N PHE A 358 -6.71 8.61 15.41
CA PHE A 358 -5.75 8.20 14.38
C PHE A 358 -4.34 8.68 14.69
N LYS A 359 -4.17 9.97 15.03
CA LYS A 359 -2.85 10.57 15.28
C LYS A 359 -2.20 10.00 16.55
N GLU A 360 -2.98 9.78 17.60
CA GLU A 360 -2.49 9.20 18.86
C GLU A 360 -1.99 7.77 18.64
N ILE A 361 -2.77 6.95 17.91
CA ILE A 361 -2.38 5.58 17.56
C ILE A 361 -1.14 5.59 16.66
N GLN A 362 -1.09 6.47 15.66
CA GLN A 362 0.05 6.60 14.74
C GLN A 362 1.34 6.97 15.46
N THR A 363 1.24 7.84 16.46
CA THR A 363 2.38 8.25 17.28
C THR A 363 2.88 7.09 18.13
N ARG A 364 1.98 6.25 18.67
CA ARG A 364 2.34 5.15 19.56
C ARG A 364 2.87 3.91 18.81
N TYR A 365 2.34 3.63 17.63
CA TYR A 365 2.69 2.46 16.82
C TYR A 365 3.25 2.88 15.45
N PRO A 366 4.39 3.60 15.42
CA PRO A 366 4.95 4.09 14.16
C PRO A 366 5.32 2.92 13.25
N GLY A 367 4.99 3.04 11.96
CA GLY A 367 5.28 2.02 10.95
C GLY A 367 4.24 0.91 10.81
N LYS A 368 3.25 0.82 11.72
CA LYS A 368 2.10 -0.07 11.55
C LYS A 368 0.99 0.60 10.73
N LEU A 369 0.23 -0.20 9.97
CA LEU A 369 -1.00 0.27 9.35
C LEU A 369 -2.06 0.50 10.43
N ILE A 370 -2.86 1.55 10.30
CA ILE A 370 -3.91 1.89 11.27
C ILE A 370 -5.26 1.85 10.56
N ALA A 371 -6.19 1.08 11.08
CA ALA A 371 -7.50 0.85 10.48
C ALA A 371 -8.64 1.24 11.42
N LEU A 372 -9.73 1.71 10.83
CA LEU A 372 -11.01 1.88 11.51
C LEU A 372 -11.73 0.52 11.43
N ALA A 373 -11.35 -0.37 12.33
CA ALA A 373 -11.64 -1.80 12.26
C ALA A 373 -13.11 -2.12 12.53
N GLU A 374 -13.80 -1.29 13.31
CA GLU A 374 -15.25 -1.17 13.31
C GLU A 374 -15.66 0.31 13.34
N CYS A 375 -16.78 0.63 12.70
CA CYS A 375 -17.43 1.91 12.91
C CYS A 375 -18.94 1.84 12.68
N GLY A 376 -19.62 2.95 12.90
CA GLY A 376 -21.04 3.06 12.58
C GLY A 376 -21.75 4.13 13.38
N THR A 377 -23.04 4.22 13.17
CA THR A 377 -23.94 4.98 14.04
C THR A 377 -23.83 4.42 15.47
N ASP A 378 -23.72 5.28 16.47
CA ASP A 378 -23.87 4.87 17.86
C ASP A 378 -25.35 4.53 18.10
N ALA A 379 -25.63 3.24 18.25
CA ALA A 379 -26.99 2.73 18.41
C ALA A 379 -27.68 3.21 19.70
N ASN A 380 -26.92 3.64 20.72
CA ASN A 380 -27.49 4.05 22.01
C ASN A 380 -28.16 5.42 21.95
N ASN A 381 -27.66 6.31 21.10
CA ASN A 381 -28.11 7.71 21.00
C ASN A 381 -28.39 8.14 19.55
N ASN A 382 -28.24 7.22 18.58
CA ASN A 382 -28.42 7.45 17.15
C ASN A 382 -27.48 8.52 16.56
N THR A 383 -26.28 8.68 17.12
CA THR A 383 -25.27 9.63 16.59
C THR A 383 -24.56 9.00 15.40
N ALA A 384 -24.63 9.64 14.23
CA ALA A 384 -23.96 9.15 13.03
C ALA A 384 -22.43 9.26 13.15
N THR A 385 -21.72 8.29 12.57
CA THR A 385 -20.28 8.40 12.35
C THR A 385 -19.97 9.42 11.25
N ALA A 386 -18.81 10.06 11.32
CA ALA A 386 -18.36 11.03 10.31
C ALA A 386 -18.36 10.45 8.88
N GLY A 387 -18.55 11.32 7.89
CA GLY A 387 -18.29 10.95 6.49
C GLY A 387 -16.82 10.60 6.28
N ILE A 388 -16.52 9.64 5.39
CA ILE A 388 -15.14 9.19 5.14
C ILE A 388 -14.24 10.34 4.65
N ASP A 389 -14.73 11.17 3.72
CA ASP A 389 -13.97 12.34 3.25
C ASP A 389 -13.80 13.41 4.32
N GLU A 390 -14.77 13.57 5.23
CA GLU A 390 -14.67 14.51 6.35
C GLU A 390 -13.55 14.07 7.31
N ALA A 391 -13.57 12.81 7.72
CA ALA A 391 -12.54 12.21 8.56
C ALA A 391 -11.17 12.25 7.89
N TRP A 392 -11.09 11.90 6.59
CA TRP A 392 -9.86 11.95 5.80
C TRP A 392 -9.26 13.37 5.76
N ASN A 393 -10.08 14.38 5.46
CA ASN A 393 -9.65 15.78 5.39
C ASN A 393 -9.25 16.35 6.75
N ALA A 394 -9.84 15.85 7.84
CA ALA A 394 -9.42 16.17 9.21
C ALA A 394 -8.08 15.53 9.61
N GLY A 395 -7.60 14.54 8.84
CA GLY A 395 -6.32 13.87 9.04
C GLY A 395 -6.41 12.40 9.43
N ALA A 396 -7.62 11.84 9.56
CA ALA A 396 -7.85 10.43 9.86
C ALA A 396 -7.73 9.58 8.58
N LYS A 397 -6.50 9.26 8.18
CA LYS A 397 -6.20 8.51 6.96
C LYS A 397 -6.15 7.00 7.21
N TRP A 398 -7.28 6.43 7.65
CA TRP A 398 -7.41 5.00 7.96
C TRP A 398 -7.07 4.11 6.74
N SER A 399 -6.37 2.99 6.96
CA SER A 399 -6.05 2.00 5.92
C SER A 399 -7.32 1.41 5.30
N PHE A 400 -8.28 1.05 6.14
CA PHE A 400 -9.62 0.65 5.76
C PHE A 400 -10.62 1.12 6.82
N PHE A 401 -11.89 1.13 6.47
CA PHE A 401 -13.01 1.35 7.39
C PHE A 401 -14.04 0.24 7.23
N MET A 402 -14.66 -0.20 8.32
CA MET A 402 -15.66 -1.28 8.29
C MET A 402 -16.88 -0.94 9.15
N PRO A 403 -18.00 -0.49 8.55
CA PRO A 403 -19.20 -0.24 9.31
C PRO A 403 -19.85 -1.54 9.77
N TRP A 404 -20.37 -1.53 11.00
CA TRP A 404 -21.08 -2.66 11.59
C TRP A 404 -22.52 -2.80 11.04
N TYR A 405 -23.11 -3.97 11.17
CA TYR A 405 -24.47 -4.26 10.70
C TYR A 405 -25.56 -3.73 11.67
N GLY A 406 -26.82 -3.91 11.29
CA GLY A 406 -27.96 -3.64 12.18
C GLY A 406 -28.14 -2.15 12.47
N SER A 407 -28.42 -1.81 13.74
CA SER A 407 -28.66 -0.43 14.18
C SER A 407 -27.43 0.47 14.06
N ASN A 408 -26.24 -0.11 13.95
CA ASN A 408 -25.00 0.64 13.75
C ASN A 408 -24.72 0.96 12.27
N MET A 409 -25.44 0.33 11.34
CA MET A 409 -25.22 0.53 9.90
C MET A 409 -25.48 2.00 9.51
N PRO A 410 -24.51 2.69 8.88
CA PRO A 410 -24.73 4.03 8.35
C PRO A 410 -25.85 4.07 7.31
N SER A 411 -26.43 5.25 7.11
CA SER A 411 -27.51 5.44 6.15
C SER A 411 -27.06 5.18 4.69
N ASN A 412 -28.03 4.92 3.81
CA ASN A 412 -27.74 4.78 2.37
C ASN A 412 -27.05 6.02 1.78
N ASP A 413 -27.37 7.22 2.28
CA ASP A 413 -26.74 8.45 1.79
C ASP A 413 -25.29 8.57 2.25
N TRP A 414 -24.98 8.11 3.47
CA TRP A 414 -23.60 7.97 3.93
C TRP A 414 -22.80 7.02 3.02
N TRP A 415 -23.37 5.85 2.69
CA TRP A 415 -22.73 4.89 1.78
C TRP A 415 -22.58 5.42 0.37
N LYS A 416 -23.58 6.10 -0.20
CA LYS A 416 -23.45 6.73 -1.52
C LYS A 416 -22.34 7.78 -1.54
N ALA A 417 -22.18 8.56 -0.46
CA ALA A 417 -21.09 9.52 -0.34
C ALA A 417 -19.73 8.81 -0.28
N ALA A 418 -19.60 7.80 0.60
CA ALA A 418 -18.36 7.04 0.75
C ALA A 418 -17.95 6.33 -0.55
N MET A 419 -18.87 5.60 -1.20
CA MET A 419 -18.58 4.80 -2.40
C MET A 419 -18.36 5.66 -3.67
N ASN A 420 -18.68 6.96 -3.64
CA ASN A 420 -18.39 7.90 -4.72
C ASN A 420 -17.13 8.75 -4.46
N SER A 421 -16.53 8.65 -3.27
CA SER A 421 -15.29 9.36 -2.96
C SER A 421 -14.13 8.83 -3.80
N LYS A 422 -13.27 9.75 -4.24
CA LYS A 422 -11.98 9.44 -4.89
C LYS A 422 -10.94 8.82 -3.93
N ASN A 423 -11.14 9.01 -2.62
CA ASN A 423 -10.25 8.49 -1.58
C ASN A 423 -10.62 7.06 -1.19
N VAL A 424 -11.79 6.57 -1.58
CA VAL A 424 -12.29 5.24 -1.22
C VAL A 424 -12.06 4.26 -2.37
N ILE A 425 -11.54 3.08 -2.04
CA ILE A 425 -11.39 1.95 -2.97
C ILE A 425 -12.61 1.04 -2.83
N THR A 426 -13.28 0.77 -3.95
CA THR A 426 -14.39 -0.19 -4.08
C THR A 426 -13.90 -1.50 -4.72
N ARG A 427 -14.71 -2.57 -4.69
CA ARG A 427 -14.26 -3.91 -5.13
C ARG A 427 -13.75 -3.95 -6.58
N ASP A 428 -14.43 -3.23 -7.47
CA ASP A 428 -14.04 -3.09 -8.88
C ASP A 428 -12.69 -2.38 -9.10
N GLN A 429 -12.17 -1.72 -8.06
CA GLN A 429 -10.90 -1.00 -8.08
C GLN A 429 -9.78 -1.78 -7.37
N VAL A 430 -10.08 -2.94 -6.77
CA VAL A 430 -9.07 -3.78 -6.13
C VAL A 430 -8.14 -4.35 -7.20
N ASN A 431 -6.84 -4.12 -7.03
CA ASN A 431 -5.81 -4.67 -7.89
C ASN A 431 -4.60 -5.08 -7.05
N LEU A 432 -4.58 -6.33 -6.59
CA LEU A 432 -3.48 -6.88 -5.78
C LEU A 432 -2.15 -6.96 -6.54
N ASN A 433 -2.18 -6.86 -7.86
CA ASN A 433 -0.98 -6.82 -8.70
C ASN A 433 -0.52 -5.38 -8.98
N ALA A 434 -1.19 -4.37 -8.42
CA ALA A 434 -0.74 -2.99 -8.54
C ALA A 434 0.62 -2.83 -7.86
N ASN A 435 1.61 -2.43 -8.65
CA ASN A 435 2.94 -2.01 -8.21
C ASN A 435 3.08 -0.47 -8.26
N TYR A 436 1.98 0.25 -8.34
CA TYR A 436 1.91 1.71 -8.31
C TYR A 436 0.48 2.15 -7.99
N VAL A 437 0.34 3.21 -7.19
CA VAL A 437 -0.92 3.91 -6.96
C VAL A 437 -0.69 5.37 -7.26
N GLU A 438 -1.54 5.96 -8.10
CA GLU A 438 -1.46 7.38 -8.41
C GLU A 438 -1.72 8.21 -7.14
N GLU A 439 -0.76 9.06 -6.78
CA GLU A 439 -0.84 9.97 -5.65
C GLU A 439 -0.73 11.42 -6.15
N SER A 440 -1.57 12.31 -5.64
CA SER A 440 -1.50 13.72 -6.01
C SER A 440 -0.21 14.35 -5.48
N ALA A 441 0.37 15.30 -6.22
CA ALA A 441 1.58 15.99 -5.77
C ALA A 441 1.41 16.67 -4.39
N VAL A 442 0.20 17.14 -4.06
CA VAL A 442 -0.11 17.74 -2.76
C VAL A 442 -0.08 16.70 -1.64
N ASP A 443 -0.65 15.51 -1.88
CA ASP A 443 -0.67 14.43 -0.90
C ASP A 443 0.71 13.83 -0.70
N ALA A 444 1.47 13.64 -1.79
CA ALA A 444 2.86 13.23 -1.72
C ALA A 444 3.68 14.18 -0.84
N VAL A 445 3.59 15.50 -1.06
CA VAL A 445 4.32 16.49 -0.23
C VAL A 445 3.90 16.44 1.24
N LYS A 446 2.61 16.25 1.55
CA LYS A 446 2.15 16.09 2.94
C LYS A 446 2.68 14.81 3.58
N ASN A 447 2.69 13.71 2.81
CA ASN A 447 3.11 12.39 3.26
C ASN A 447 4.64 12.25 3.34
N MET A 448 5.41 13.07 2.61
CA MET A 448 6.89 13.08 2.63
C MET A 448 7.50 13.41 4.00
N GLY A 449 6.74 14.10 4.88
CA GLY A 449 7.18 14.39 6.24
C GLY A 449 8.55 15.07 6.33
N ILE A 450 9.34 14.69 7.34
CA ILE A 450 10.72 15.17 7.48
C ILE A 450 11.60 14.49 6.43
N GLY A 451 12.36 15.29 5.68
CA GLY A 451 13.25 14.83 4.61
C GLY A 451 14.71 15.18 4.83
N THR A 452 15.61 14.41 4.22
CA THR A 452 17.06 14.70 4.20
C THR A 452 17.64 14.64 2.78
N ASN A 453 18.84 15.18 2.59
CA ASN A 453 19.59 15.11 1.32
C ASN A 453 20.88 14.30 1.52
N PHE A 454 21.12 13.32 0.65
CA PHE A 454 22.41 12.62 0.56
C PHE A 454 23.37 13.37 -0.36
N GLY A 455 23.67 14.61 0.01
CA GLY A 455 24.55 15.49 -0.77
C GLY A 455 26.03 15.15 -0.61
N ASN A 456 26.82 15.66 -1.55
CA ASN A 456 28.27 15.42 -1.68
C ASN A 456 28.66 13.93 -1.78
N CYS A 457 27.76 13.11 -2.30
CA CYS A 457 27.92 11.67 -2.43
C CYS A 457 27.80 11.30 -3.91
N THR A 458 26.60 10.95 -4.39
CA THR A 458 26.32 10.60 -5.79
C THR A 458 26.23 11.81 -6.73
N ASP A 459 26.20 13.02 -6.18
CA ASP A 459 26.25 14.28 -6.91
C ASP A 459 27.66 14.74 -7.26
N VAL A 460 28.69 14.05 -6.79
CA VAL A 460 30.09 14.44 -6.98
C VAL A 460 30.44 14.79 -8.43
N VAL A 461 31.27 15.82 -8.61
CA VAL A 461 31.98 16.08 -9.87
C VAL A 461 33.47 15.79 -9.65
N ALA A 462 33.98 14.77 -10.34
CA ALA A 462 35.36 14.31 -10.23
C ALA A 462 35.97 14.08 -11.62
N MET A 463 36.28 15.17 -12.33
CA MET A 463 36.78 15.14 -13.72
C MET A 463 38.09 14.35 -13.91
N GLY A 464 38.84 14.08 -12.84
CA GLY A 464 40.06 13.27 -12.87
C GLY A 464 39.83 11.76 -12.70
N MET A 465 38.59 11.33 -12.45
CA MET A 465 38.22 9.94 -12.21
C MET A 465 37.44 9.38 -13.41
N ASN A 466 37.51 8.07 -13.62
CA ASN A 466 36.74 7.40 -14.67
C ASN A 466 36.36 5.97 -14.26
N MET A 467 35.26 5.47 -14.82
CA MET A 467 34.70 4.15 -14.49
C MET A 467 35.61 2.96 -14.86
N ASN A 468 36.63 3.16 -15.71
CA ASN A 468 37.60 2.09 -16.05
C ASN A 468 38.71 1.95 -15.01
N SER A 469 38.94 2.95 -14.15
CA SER A 469 40.04 2.98 -13.18
C SER A 469 39.59 3.22 -11.73
N ASN A 470 38.31 3.55 -11.52
CA ASN A 470 37.73 3.85 -10.22
C ASN A 470 36.45 3.04 -10.03
N SER A 471 36.19 2.60 -8.79
CA SER A 471 34.92 1.96 -8.45
C SER A 471 33.82 3.02 -8.28
N VAL A 472 32.55 2.61 -8.40
CA VAL A 472 31.39 3.47 -8.09
C VAL A 472 31.49 4.11 -6.71
N THR A 473 32.00 3.37 -5.71
CA THR A 473 32.14 3.88 -4.34
C THR A 473 33.30 4.85 -4.17
N ASP A 474 34.26 4.88 -5.09
CA ASP A 474 35.33 5.89 -5.05
C ASP A 474 34.80 7.26 -5.44
N PHE A 475 33.86 7.31 -6.40
CA PHE A 475 33.15 8.55 -6.72
C PHE A 475 32.36 9.06 -5.51
N GLU A 476 31.56 8.22 -4.84
CA GLU A 476 30.82 8.61 -3.63
C GLU A 476 31.72 9.21 -2.53
N LYS A 477 33.00 8.79 -2.47
CA LYS A 477 33.98 9.28 -1.50
C LYS A 477 34.74 10.54 -1.95
N ALA A 478 34.65 10.92 -3.22
CA ALA A 478 35.55 11.93 -3.80
C ALA A 478 35.37 13.34 -3.19
N TRP A 479 34.21 13.63 -2.56
CA TRP A 479 33.98 14.84 -1.77
C TRP A 479 33.93 14.61 -0.25
N GLY A 480 34.53 13.51 0.24
CA GLY A 480 34.76 13.24 1.66
C GLY A 480 33.61 12.54 2.39
N GLN A 481 32.56 12.12 1.68
CA GLN A 481 31.49 11.29 2.24
C GLN A 481 31.91 9.82 2.32
N VAL A 482 31.13 9.05 3.07
CA VAL A 482 31.18 7.58 3.06
C VAL A 482 30.13 7.05 2.09
N PRO A 483 30.35 5.86 1.47
CA PRO A 483 29.34 5.28 0.61
C PRO A 483 28.02 5.08 1.32
N THR A 484 26.92 5.31 0.60
CA THR A 484 25.58 5.17 1.19
C THR A 484 25.28 3.71 1.52
N THR A 485 24.70 3.42 2.68
CA THR A 485 24.40 2.04 3.10
C THR A 485 22.97 1.90 3.59
N LYS A 486 22.39 0.70 3.48
CA LYS A 486 21.04 0.41 3.99
C LYS A 486 20.86 0.78 5.48
N PRO A 487 21.80 0.46 6.41
CA PRO A 487 21.68 0.88 7.81
C PRO A 487 21.55 2.39 8.03
N MET A 488 22.11 3.23 7.16
CA MET A 488 21.94 4.69 7.26
C MET A 488 20.49 5.10 6.97
N VAL A 489 19.86 4.46 5.98
CA VAL A 489 18.46 4.73 5.62
C VAL A 489 17.50 4.14 6.65
N ASP A 490 17.76 2.92 7.13
CA ASP A 490 17.00 2.29 8.21
C ASP A 490 17.04 3.17 9.48
N PHE A 491 18.21 3.76 9.79
CA PHE A 491 18.37 4.70 10.90
C PHE A 491 17.50 5.95 10.71
N LEU A 492 17.44 6.54 9.51
CA LEU A 492 16.58 7.68 9.24
C LEU A 492 15.10 7.35 9.43
N LYS A 493 14.65 6.22 8.87
CA LYS A 493 13.26 5.76 9.03
C LYS A 493 12.90 5.57 10.50
N LYS A 494 13.77 4.90 11.26
CA LYS A 494 13.61 4.67 12.70
C LYS A 494 13.50 5.99 13.50
N ASN A 495 14.14 7.06 13.04
CA ASN A 495 14.11 8.38 13.69
C ASN A 495 13.06 9.33 13.09
N GLY A 496 12.08 8.82 12.34
CA GLY A 496 10.90 9.58 11.89
C GLY A 496 11.08 10.36 10.60
N PHE A 497 12.17 10.15 9.85
CA PHE A 497 12.25 10.65 8.48
C PHE A 497 11.36 9.82 7.57
N ASN A 498 10.71 10.47 6.61
CA ASN A 498 9.84 9.80 5.65
C ASN A 498 10.21 10.12 4.19
N SER A 499 11.23 10.93 3.95
CA SER A 499 11.77 11.19 2.61
C SER A 499 13.29 11.35 2.57
N VAL A 500 13.89 10.93 1.45
CA VAL A 500 15.31 11.12 1.12
C VAL A 500 15.41 11.68 -0.29
N ARG A 501 16.19 12.75 -0.46
CA ARG A 501 16.62 13.22 -1.77
C ARG A 501 18.02 12.70 -2.05
N ILE A 502 18.18 12.03 -3.19
CA ILE A 502 19.44 11.49 -3.73
C ILE A 502 19.85 12.37 -4.92
N PRO A 503 20.74 13.34 -4.71
CA PRO A 503 21.28 14.16 -5.79
C PRO A 503 22.25 13.32 -6.62
N VAL A 504 22.06 13.26 -7.94
CA VAL A 504 22.94 12.49 -8.84
C VAL A 504 23.44 13.36 -9.98
N THR A 505 24.74 13.27 -10.23
CA THR A 505 25.37 13.86 -11.40
C THR A 505 25.64 12.76 -12.42
N TRP A 506 25.19 12.94 -13.66
CA TRP A 506 25.15 11.85 -14.65
C TRP A 506 26.25 11.97 -15.70
N PHE A 507 26.58 13.18 -16.14
CA PHE A 507 27.41 13.41 -17.33
C PHE A 507 28.78 12.72 -17.33
N GLN A 508 29.46 12.63 -16.18
CA GLN A 508 30.78 12.00 -16.08
C GLN A 508 30.72 10.46 -16.12
N HIS A 509 29.51 9.91 -16.02
CA HIS A 509 29.21 8.49 -16.12
C HIS A 509 28.47 8.17 -17.42
N MET A 510 28.35 9.12 -18.34
CA MET A 510 27.74 8.90 -19.66
C MET A 510 28.81 8.57 -20.70
N LYS A 511 28.52 7.58 -21.53
CA LYS A 511 29.30 7.26 -22.72
C LYS A 511 28.99 8.27 -23.83
N GLU A 512 29.78 8.25 -24.90
CA GLU A 512 29.62 9.19 -26.04
C GLU A 512 28.23 9.10 -26.71
N ASP A 513 27.58 7.93 -26.65
CA ASP A 513 26.24 7.70 -27.17
C ASP A 513 25.11 8.18 -26.23
N GLY A 514 25.47 8.76 -25.09
CA GLY A 514 24.55 9.24 -24.07
C GLY A 514 24.03 8.16 -23.13
N THR A 515 24.46 6.90 -23.27
CA THR A 515 24.12 5.84 -22.31
C THR A 515 24.87 6.05 -21.00
N VAL A 516 24.19 5.87 -19.87
CA VAL A 516 24.85 5.90 -18.55
C VAL A 516 25.58 4.58 -18.33
N ASP A 517 26.73 4.64 -17.68
CA ASP A 517 27.48 3.48 -17.24
C ASP A 517 26.63 2.56 -16.34
N GLU A 518 26.65 1.27 -16.64
CA GLU A 518 25.78 0.29 -16.00
C GLU A 518 26.10 0.13 -14.52
N ALA A 519 27.38 0.15 -14.14
CA ALA A 519 27.78 0.02 -12.74
C ALA A 519 27.31 1.25 -11.94
N TRP A 520 27.43 2.45 -12.52
CA TRP A 520 26.89 3.67 -11.91
C TRP A 520 25.37 3.59 -11.74
N MET A 521 24.63 3.20 -12.79
CA MET A 521 23.18 3.06 -12.73
C MET A 521 22.74 2.04 -11.67
N ASN A 522 23.38 0.87 -11.62
CA ASN A 522 23.10 -0.17 -10.63
C ASN A 522 23.33 0.33 -9.20
N ARG A 523 24.38 1.13 -8.99
CA ARG A 523 24.65 1.71 -7.67
C ARG A 523 23.60 2.75 -7.27
N ILE A 524 23.14 3.59 -8.19
CA ILE A 524 22.05 4.53 -7.90
C ILE A 524 20.75 3.79 -7.59
N GLN A 525 20.43 2.73 -8.34
CA GLN A 525 19.26 1.87 -8.06
C GLN A 525 19.36 1.27 -6.65
N GLU A 526 20.51 0.72 -6.27
CA GLU A 526 20.72 0.15 -4.94
C GLU A 526 20.41 1.17 -3.81
N ILE A 527 20.86 2.42 -3.96
CA ILE A 527 20.58 3.47 -2.97
C ILE A 527 19.10 3.87 -2.97
N VAL A 528 18.46 3.94 -4.15
CA VAL A 528 17.01 4.16 -4.27
C VAL A 528 16.25 3.05 -3.56
N ASP A 529 16.61 1.79 -3.78
CA ASP A 529 15.98 0.62 -3.17
C ASP A 529 16.08 0.67 -1.64
N TYR A 530 17.21 1.09 -1.07
CA TYR A 530 17.32 1.29 0.37
C TYR A 530 16.24 2.25 0.92
N VAL A 531 15.87 3.29 0.18
CA VAL A 531 14.84 4.28 0.56
C VAL A 531 13.44 3.71 0.37
N ILE A 532 13.19 3.13 -0.81
CA ILE A 532 11.87 2.63 -1.18
C ILE A 532 11.48 1.40 -0.34
N ASP A 533 12.41 0.48 -0.07
CA ASP A 533 12.19 -0.70 0.79
C ASP A 533 11.88 -0.31 2.24
N ASN A 534 12.25 0.90 2.67
CA ASN A 534 11.88 1.46 3.97
C ASN A 534 10.50 2.17 3.96
N GLY A 535 9.76 2.09 2.85
CA GLY A 535 8.50 2.78 2.65
C GLY A 535 8.62 4.31 2.73
N MET A 536 9.78 4.86 2.37
CA MET A 536 10.06 6.29 2.34
C MET A 536 9.91 6.84 0.92
N TYR A 537 9.73 8.15 0.79
CA TYR A 537 9.77 8.84 -0.50
C TYR A 537 11.21 9.09 -0.96
N CYS A 538 11.53 8.69 -2.19
CA CYS A 538 12.81 8.98 -2.80
C CYS A 538 12.66 10.09 -3.85
N ILE A 539 13.45 11.17 -3.72
CA ILE A 539 13.64 12.16 -4.80
C ILE A 539 14.95 11.86 -5.50
N LEU A 540 14.88 11.44 -6.77
CA LEU A 540 16.04 11.36 -7.66
C LEU A 540 16.04 12.57 -8.60
N ASN A 541 17.21 13.19 -8.79
CA ASN A 541 17.32 14.31 -9.73
C ASN A 541 18.62 14.28 -10.54
N VAL A 542 18.62 15.13 -11.57
CA VAL A 542 19.80 15.55 -12.32
C VAL A 542 20.40 16.76 -11.61
N HIS A 543 21.64 16.66 -11.09
CA HIS A 543 22.21 17.66 -10.17
C HIS A 543 23.26 18.56 -10.83
N HIS A 544 24.55 18.19 -10.81
CA HIS A 544 25.63 19.01 -11.37
C HIS A 544 25.84 18.81 -12.87
N ASP A 545 24.91 18.17 -13.56
CA ASP A 545 24.71 18.32 -15.01
C ASP A 545 24.25 19.76 -15.37
N THR A 546 23.64 20.43 -14.39
CA THR A 546 23.19 21.83 -14.44
C THR A 546 24.07 22.69 -13.53
N GLY A 547 24.30 23.95 -13.88
CA GLY A 547 25.13 24.84 -13.06
C GLY A 547 25.81 25.94 -13.87
N ALA A 548 26.62 26.74 -13.19
CA ALA A 548 27.48 27.72 -13.84
C ALA A 548 28.81 27.07 -14.19
N ASP A 549 29.25 27.19 -15.45
CA ASP A 549 30.59 26.76 -15.84
C ASP A 549 31.63 27.45 -14.95
N ASP A 550 32.63 26.68 -14.52
CA ASP A 550 33.84 27.24 -13.92
C ASP A 550 35.07 26.83 -14.73
N LYS A 551 36.26 27.00 -14.14
CA LYS A 551 37.53 26.67 -14.77
C LYS A 551 37.74 25.16 -14.96
N ASP A 552 37.11 24.34 -14.14
CA ASP A 552 37.37 22.90 -14.02
C ASP A 552 36.19 22.06 -14.54
N VAL A 553 34.97 22.61 -14.57
CA VAL A 553 33.74 21.90 -14.93
C VAL A 553 32.91 22.68 -15.95
N LYS A 554 32.50 22.01 -17.03
CA LYS A 554 31.53 22.52 -18.00
C LYS A 554 30.21 21.78 -17.84
N HIS A 555 29.13 22.51 -17.61
CA HIS A 555 27.81 21.96 -17.41
C HIS A 555 27.11 21.84 -18.75
N TRP A 556 26.57 20.66 -19.09
CA TRP A 556 26.01 20.41 -20.41
C TRP A 556 24.54 20.86 -20.52
N ILE A 557 23.82 20.95 -19.40
CA ILE A 557 22.47 21.50 -19.35
C ILE A 557 22.51 22.96 -18.91
N LYS A 558 22.34 23.88 -19.88
CA LYS A 558 22.40 25.33 -19.64
C LYS A 558 21.02 25.99 -19.73
N LEU A 559 20.79 26.97 -18.85
CA LEU A 559 19.76 27.98 -19.09
C LEU A 559 20.16 28.81 -20.33
N MET A 560 19.25 28.97 -21.30
CA MET A 560 19.45 29.95 -22.35
C MET A 560 19.62 31.34 -21.71
N LYS A 561 20.74 32.03 -22.01
CA LYS A 561 20.97 33.40 -21.53
C LYS A 561 19.76 34.27 -21.89
N PRO A 562 19.17 35.03 -20.95
CA PRO A 562 18.08 35.94 -21.28
C PRO A 562 18.61 37.02 -22.21
N THR A 563 18.10 37.07 -23.44
CA THR A 563 18.27 38.24 -24.30
C THR A 563 17.42 39.36 -23.70
N ILE A 564 18.01 40.24 -22.89
CA ILE A 564 17.33 41.47 -22.47
C ILE A 564 17.18 42.35 -23.72
N ARG A 565 16.06 42.20 -24.43
CA ARG A 565 15.64 43.17 -25.45
C ARG A 565 15.10 44.38 -24.70
N ARG A 566 15.95 45.39 -24.47
CA ARG A 566 15.49 46.76 -24.17
C ARG A 566 14.63 47.23 -25.33
N THR A 567 13.32 47.25 -25.17
CA THR A 567 12.40 47.88 -26.13
C THR A 567 12.57 49.39 -26.08
N ARG A 568 13.37 49.96 -27.00
CA ARG A 568 13.11 51.31 -27.53
C ARG A 568 12.26 51.17 -28.80
N ARG A 569 11.25 52.03 -28.90
CA ARG A 569 10.21 52.08 -29.95
C ARG A 569 10.79 51.99 -31.37
N SER A 570 10.13 51.17 -32.19
CA SER A 570 9.94 51.24 -33.64
C SER A 570 10.77 52.24 -34.48
N LEU A 571 11.61 51.70 -35.36
CA LEU A 571 11.54 51.97 -36.80
C LEU A 571 11.61 50.62 -37.54
N ASN A 572 10.81 50.51 -38.61
CA ASN A 572 10.58 49.33 -39.44
C ASN A 572 11.87 48.67 -39.96
N ILE A 573 11.84 47.33 -40.14
CA ILE A 573 12.18 46.57 -41.36
C ILE A 573 11.79 45.09 -41.16
N SER A 574 11.31 44.49 -42.24
CA SER A 574 10.68 43.17 -42.46
C SER A 574 11.58 41.93 -42.26
N GLY A 575 10.99 40.85 -41.73
CA GLY A 575 11.55 39.48 -41.69
C GLY A 575 10.72 38.55 -40.77
N PRO A 576 10.59 37.23 -41.07
CA PRO A 576 9.61 36.36 -40.42
C PRO A 576 9.91 36.14 -38.92
N ARG A 577 8.88 36.29 -38.08
CA ARG A 577 8.93 36.10 -36.62
C ARG A 577 8.73 34.62 -36.27
N LEU A 578 9.57 34.08 -35.38
CA LEU A 578 9.26 32.88 -34.60
C LEU A 578 8.96 33.28 -33.13
N PRO A 579 7.97 32.65 -32.45
CA PRO A 579 7.53 33.06 -31.12
C PRO A 579 8.44 32.53 -30.00
N PRO A 580 8.50 33.21 -28.82
CA PRO A 580 9.33 32.83 -27.69
C PRO A 580 8.65 31.77 -26.82
N VAL A 581 9.41 30.82 -26.26
CA VAL A 581 8.90 29.82 -25.30
C VAL A 581 9.72 29.87 -24.01
N SER A 582 9.02 29.97 -22.87
CA SER A 582 9.58 30.15 -21.53
C SER A 582 9.46 28.88 -20.65
N ARG A 583 10.35 28.82 -19.64
CA ARG A 583 10.41 27.94 -18.44
C ARG A 583 10.89 26.48 -18.63
N THR A 584 12.09 26.20 -18.13
CA THR A 584 12.59 24.84 -17.88
C THR A 584 12.14 24.37 -16.49
N THR A 585 11.65 23.13 -16.42
CA THR A 585 11.22 22.43 -15.20
C THR A 585 12.30 21.44 -14.80
N THR A 586 12.75 21.47 -13.55
CA THR A 586 13.54 20.41 -12.92
C THR A 586 12.75 19.10 -13.00
N ILE A 587 13.31 18.06 -13.61
CA ILE A 587 12.71 16.73 -13.57
C ILE A 587 13.02 16.14 -12.19
N ILE A 588 11.98 16.01 -11.39
CA ILE A 588 12.01 15.40 -10.06
C ILE A 588 11.24 14.09 -10.23
N TRP A 589 11.93 12.95 -10.09
CA TRP A 589 11.25 11.68 -9.94
C TRP A 589 11.05 11.44 -8.45
N CYS A 590 9.79 11.40 -8.02
CA CYS A 590 9.40 11.14 -6.64
C CYS A 590 8.58 9.85 -6.62
N SER A 591 9.07 8.82 -5.95
CA SER A 591 8.37 7.54 -5.82
C SER A 591 8.46 7.02 -4.39
N LYS A 592 7.46 6.23 -4.02
CA LYS A 592 7.39 5.42 -2.79
C LYS A 592 7.33 3.92 -3.13
N VAL A 593 7.57 3.55 -4.41
CA VAL A 593 7.19 2.24 -4.94
C VAL A 593 8.36 1.46 -5.53
N THR A 594 8.37 0.15 -5.22
CA THR A 594 9.38 -0.88 -5.51
C THR A 594 9.39 -1.34 -6.97
N THR A 595 9.45 -0.42 -7.93
CA THR A 595 9.87 -0.79 -9.29
C THR A 595 11.39 -0.96 -9.31
N ARG A 596 11.85 -2.22 -9.24
CA ARG A 596 13.21 -2.60 -9.66
C ARG A 596 13.41 -2.16 -11.11
N CYS A 597 14.44 -1.37 -11.41
CA CYS A 597 14.98 -1.35 -12.77
C CYS A 597 15.74 -2.68 -12.99
N LEU A 598 15.12 -3.68 -13.60
CA LEU A 598 15.84 -4.84 -14.12
C LEU A 598 16.37 -4.50 -15.52
N MET A 599 17.70 -4.56 -15.71
CA MET A 599 18.34 -4.57 -17.01
C MET A 599 19.47 -5.63 -17.07
N PRO A 600 19.73 -6.21 -18.26
CA PRO A 600 20.10 -7.62 -18.41
C PRO A 600 21.59 -7.93 -18.18
N THR A 601 21.84 -9.01 -17.46
CA THR A 601 23.16 -9.57 -17.16
C THR A 601 23.46 -10.80 -18.03
N THR A 602 24.07 -10.66 -19.22
CA THR A 602 25.06 -11.63 -19.78
C THR A 602 25.60 -11.23 -21.17
N PRO A 603 26.85 -11.62 -21.53
CA PRO A 603 27.56 -11.17 -22.73
C PRO A 603 27.31 -12.08 -23.93
N GLY A 604 26.69 -11.55 -24.98
CA GLY A 604 26.65 -12.22 -26.28
C GLY A 604 25.47 -11.86 -27.16
N MET A 605 25.56 -10.72 -27.87
CA MET A 605 25.03 -10.58 -29.23
C MET A 605 25.50 -9.23 -29.79
N HIS A 606 26.69 -9.24 -30.38
CA HIS A 606 27.12 -8.20 -31.31
C HIS A 606 26.28 -8.28 -32.59
N GLN A 607 25.98 -7.09 -33.12
CA GLN A 607 25.39 -6.77 -34.42
C GLN A 607 23.89 -6.48 -34.44
N ARG A 608 23.60 -5.24 -34.85
CA ARG A 608 22.33 -4.67 -35.37
C ARG A 608 21.51 -3.81 -34.41
N ALA A 609 21.97 -2.57 -34.20
CA ALA A 609 21.12 -1.39 -34.05
C ALA A 609 21.91 -0.12 -34.44
N GLN A 610 22.35 -0.05 -35.70
CA GLN A 610 22.76 1.21 -36.33
C GLN A 610 21.49 1.92 -36.81
N ALA A 611 21.18 3.08 -36.24
CA ALA A 611 20.57 4.25 -36.89
C ALA A 611 19.82 5.10 -35.85
N ALA A 612 20.46 6.18 -35.37
CA ALA A 612 19.84 7.50 -35.11
C ALA A 612 20.76 8.39 -34.26
N ILE A 613 21.92 8.78 -34.78
CA ILE A 613 22.65 9.96 -34.29
C ILE A 613 23.11 10.77 -35.50
N ARG A 614 22.22 11.65 -35.97
CA ARG A 614 22.54 12.88 -36.70
C ARG A 614 21.39 13.87 -36.49
N VAL A 615 21.58 14.81 -35.56
CA VAL A 615 21.25 16.23 -35.74
C VAL A 615 22.30 17.03 -35.00
#